data_AF-A0A1I7ZGA3-F1
#
_entry.id   AF-A0A1I7ZGA3-F1
#
_cell.length_a   1.000
_cell.length_b   1.000
_cell.length_c   1.000
_cell.angle_alpha   90.00
_cell.angle_beta   90.00
_cell.angle_gamma   90.00
#
_symmetry.space_group_name_H-M   'P 1'
#
loop_
_entity.id
_entity.type
_entity.pdbx_description
1 polymer ?
#
loop_
_entity_poly.entity_id
_entity_poly.type
_entity_poly.pdbx_seq_one_letter_code
_entity_poly.pdbx_strand_id
1 'polypeptide(L)'
;MSHLPFETPDSPPWVTCPVKTQRVFENTRYAVPNDGEVTMDDGSDIIRVFLSDGHAKSVKFDDNTSVQRIIDVLLNGLEIDPVSAPHFALRLTQLPIGQPVNNNECFWLHPHYTMAQIRQLYFSNLAASYHLRFELRLRFIPKNLQEMYQTETDAFIYLHDQVRSDYMAHVAWKIDADAALELAALQIRKRFPSLTSSTVEKKLNWSIIEEEGGLTQYLPEAMVVQVKPKTLKKSVVSAVKRVCNLTPWSCLFKFMKSVMRLARFDVEIFKASIGSGWNRPLEMYIGHEVGIAFMTQDSPTPNKLADLRSVVEIYIKRLETGSEKYVVHLKLSGNSQPMMITVPTKEIAESLSHLIDGYQMMLNQCDSVWSIRDKAIQKLPHFVFRDREFSVASTTTGSLERRTTIDSEEGDYAKSLSKLL
;
A
#
# COMPACT_ATOMS: atom_id res chain seq x y z
N MET A 1 -45.50 -13.82 24.38
CA MET A 1 -44.24 -14.49 23.98
C MET A 1 -44.49 -15.17 22.66
N SER A 2 -44.17 -14.50 21.56
CA SER A 2 -44.39 -14.94 20.19
C SER A 2 -43.06 -14.84 19.47
N HIS A 3 -42.41 -15.98 19.24
CA HIS A 3 -41.17 -16.09 18.49
C HIS A 3 -41.47 -15.87 17.01
N LEU A 4 -40.90 -14.80 16.43
CA LEU A 4 -40.77 -14.62 14.99
C LEU A 4 -39.47 -15.32 14.54
N PRO A 5 -39.46 -16.03 13.40
CA PRO A 5 -38.25 -16.66 12.88
C PRO A 5 -37.30 -15.58 12.30
N PHE A 6 -36.01 -15.76 12.55
CA PHE A 6 -34.93 -15.03 11.89
C PHE A 6 -34.94 -15.38 10.40
N GLU A 7 -35.43 -14.48 9.56
CA GLU A 7 -35.14 -14.48 8.12
C GLU A 7 -33.69 -14.01 7.92
N THR A 8 -32.84 -14.90 7.42
CA THR A 8 -31.52 -14.55 6.89
C THR A 8 -31.72 -13.66 5.66
N PRO A 9 -31.04 -12.50 5.54
CA PRO A 9 -31.11 -11.75 4.30
C PRO A 9 -30.38 -12.53 3.21
N ASP A 10 -31.14 -12.87 2.17
CA ASP A 10 -30.67 -13.45 0.92
C ASP A 10 -29.39 -12.75 0.46
N SER A 11 -28.36 -13.56 0.21
CA SER A 11 -27.14 -13.10 -0.42
C SER A 11 -27.47 -12.62 -1.83
N PRO A 12 -27.12 -11.38 -2.23
CA PRO A 12 -27.43 -10.92 -3.56
C PRO A 12 -26.70 -11.79 -4.60
N PRO A 13 -27.36 -12.13 -5.72
CA PRO A 13 -26.75 -12.91 -6.79
C PRO A 13 -25.60 -12.09 -7.36
N TRP A 14 -24.43 -12.72 -7.45
CA TRP A 14 -23.23 -12.18 -8.08
C TRP A 14 -23.59 -11.56 -9.43
N VAL A 15 -23.69 -10.23 -9.49
CA VAL A 15 -23.65 -9.52 -10.76
C VAL A 15 -22.24 -9.73 -11.28
N THR A 16 -22.12 -10.64 -12.24
CA THR A 16 -20.94 -10.83 -13.07
C THR A 16 -20.64 -9.51 -13.77
N CYS A 17 -19.82 -8.66 -13.14
CA CYS A 17 -19.14 -7.60 -13.86
C CYS A 17 -18.20 -8.27 -14.87
N PRO A 18 -18.34 -8.02 -16.18
CA PRO A 18 -17.42 -8.52 -17.18
C PRO A 18 -16.17 -7.64 -17.19
N VAL A 19 -15.46 -7.59 -16.06
CA VAL A 19 -14.11 -7.06 -16.00
C VAL A 19 -13.26 -8.25 -15.62
N LYS A 20 -12.59 -8.85 -16.62
CA LYS A 20 -11.51 -9.81 -16.39
C LYS A 20 -10.62 -9.22 -15.30
N THR A 21 -10.61 -9.83 -14.12
CA THR A 21 -9.80 -9.44 -12.96
C THR A 21 -8.34 -9.59 -13.34
N GLN A 22 -7.80 -8.58 -14.01
CA GLN A 22 -6.46 -8.60 -14.56
C GLN A 22 -5.64 -7.59 -13.77
N ARG A 23 -4.76 -8.13 -12.92
CA ARG A 23 -3.61 -7.49 -12.28
C ARG A 23 -3.94 -6.30 -11.38
N VAL A 24 -4.00 -6.58 -10.08
CA VAL A 24 -4.40 -5.64 -9.02
C VAL A 24 -3.65 -4.30 -9.06
N PHE A 25 -2.36 -4.23 -9.41
CA PHE A 25 -1.67 -2.95 -9.69
C PHE A 25 -0.55 -3.05 -10.74
N GLU A 26 -0.59 -4.05 -11.62
CA GLU A 26 0.41 -4.21 -12.68
C GLU A 26 -0.25 -3.94 -14.03
N ASN A 27 -0.23 -2.67 -14.46
CA ASN A 27 0.04 -2.27 -15.85
C ASN A 27 -0.32 -0.78 -16.03
N THR A 28 0.67 -0.08 -16.58
CA THR A 28 0.64 1.21 -17.31
C THR A 28 0.58 2.55 -16.55
N ARG A 29 1.64 3.33 -16.88
CA ARG A 29 1.81 4.79 -16.99
C ARG A 29 1.57 5.64 -15.75
N TYR A 30 2.68 6.00 -15.10
CA TYR A 30 2.77 7.27 -14.40
C TYR A 30 3.29 8.35 -15.35
N ALA A 31 2.69 9.53 -15.30
CA ALA A 31 3.41 10.78 -15.45
C ALA A 31 3.67 11.29 -14.03
N VAL A 32 4.90 11.10 -13.53
CA VAL A 32 5.32 11.68 -12.25
C VAL A 32 5.99 13.02 -12.55
N PRO A 33 5.72 14.10 -11.79
CA PRO A 33 6.50 15.33 -11.85
C PRO A 33 7.98 15.03 -11.61
N ASN A 34 8.84 15.74 -12.32
CA ASN A 34 10.26 15.47 -12.46
C ASN A 34 11.10 15.93 -11.25
N ASP A 35 10.66 15.62 -10.02
CA ASP A 35 11.29 16.10 -8.79
C ASP A 35 11.71 14.93 -7.88
N GLY A 36 13.01 14.62 -7.90
CA GLY A 36 13.68 13.89 -6.81
C GLY A 36 14.51 12.70 -7.26
N GLU A 37 15.65 12.98 -7.87
CA GLU A 37 16.77 12.03 -7.89
C GLU A 37 17.15 11.68 -6.44
N VAL A 38 17.31 10.38 -6.13
CA VAL A 38 17.90 9.94 -4.87
C VAL A 38 19.30 9.44 -5.18
N THR A 39 20.29 10.33 -5.04
CA THR A 39 21.67 9.91 -4.88
C THR A 39 21.86 9.55 -3.40
N MET A 40 22.37 8.35 -3.12
CA MET A 40 23.04 8.15 -1.85
C MET A 40 24.41 8.83 -1.98
N ASP A 41 24.42 10.16 -1.78
CA ASP A 41 25.62 10.98 -1.92
C ASP A 41 26.71 10.55 -0.92
N ASP A 42 27.97 10.56 -1.36
CA ASP A 42 29.16 10.04 -0.65
C ASP A 42 29.56 10.87 0.59
N GLY A 43 28.72 11.83 1.00
CA GLY A 43 28.97 12.71 2.13
C GLY A 43 27.74 13.12 2.94
N SER A 44 26.53 12.69 2.54
CA SER A 44 25.33 12.93 3.35
C SER A 44 24.55 11.63 3.59
N ASP A 45 24.63 11.22 4.85
CA ASP A 45 23.93 10.11 5.51
C ASP A 45 22.42 10.36 5.59
N ILE A 46 21.76 10.73 4.48
CA ILE A 46 20.34 11.08 4.39
C ILE A 46 19.69 10.40 3.19
N ILE A 47 18.59 9.68 3.41
CA ILE A 47 17.70 9.20 2.34
C ILE A 47 16.40 10.01 2.32
N ARG A 48 15.81 10.13 1.13
CA ARG A 48 14.46 10.69 0.94
C ARG A 48 13.47 9.55 0.72
N VAL A 49 12.51 9.41 1.62
CA VAL A 49 11.47 8.37 1.57
C VAL A 49 10.13 8.99 1.24
N PHE A 50 9.51 8.51 0.16
CA PHE A 50 8.21 8.97 -0.32
C PHE A 50 7.07 8.26 0.40
N LEU A 51 5.99 9.00 0.64
CA LEU A 51 4.80 8.57 1.36
C LEU A 51 3.63 8.39 0.38
N SER A 52 2.55 7.78 0.86
CA SER A 52 1.35 7.48 0.07
C SER A 52 0.61 8.72 -0.47
N ASP A 53 0.77 9.86 0.21
CA ASP A 53 0.17 11.15 -0.14
C ASP A 53 0.99 12.00 -1.14
N GLY A 54 2.16 11.49 -1.57
CA GLY A 54 3.06 12.18 -2.49
C GLY A 54 4.11 13.06 -1.82
N HIS A 55 4.03 13.28 -0.50
CA HIS A 55 5.11 13.94 0.24
C HIS A 55 6.30 13.01 0.43
N ALA A 56 7.41 13.57 0.88
CA ALA A 56 8.60 12.80 1.24
C ALA A 56 9.19 13.29 2.55
N LYS A 57 9.70 12.35 3.35
CA LYS A 57 10.46 12.63 4.58
C LYS A 57 11.92 12.28 4.38
N SER A 58 12.80 13.13 4.91
CA SER A 58 14.23 12.89 4.94
C SER A 58 14.62 12.16 6.23
N VAL A 59 15.33 11.05 6.10
CA VAL A 59 15.76 10.21 7.21
C VAL A 59 17.28 10.15 7.21
N LYS A 60 17.89 10.51 8.34
CA LYS A 60 19.32 10.31 8.55
C LYS A 60 19.61 8.84 8.85
N PHE A 61 20.70 8.30 8.31
CA PHE A 61 21.08 6.90 8.46
C PHE A 61 22.59 6.75 8.46
N ASP A 62 23.12 5.74 9.13
CA ASP A 62 24.49 5.28 8.94
C ASP A 62 24.51 3.91 8.24
N ASP A 63 25.69 3.43 7.88
CA ASP A 63 25.86 2.15 7.17
C ASP A 63 25.26 0.93 7.91
N ASN A 64 25.14 0.99 9.24
CA ASN A 64 24.59 -0.09 10.06
C ASN A 64 23.09 0.06 10.34
N THR A 65 22.51 1.22 10.02
CA THR A 65 21.09 1.50 10.22
C THR A 65 20.27 0.47 9.44
N SER A 66 19.37 -0.23 10.11
CA SER A 66 18.52 -1.24 9.49
C SER A 66 17.32 -0.61 8.78
N VAL A 67 16.76 -1.32 7.80
CA VAL A 67 15.49 -0.96 7.16
C VAL A 67 14.38 -0.84 8.20
N GLN A 68 14.33 -1.75 9.19
CA GLN A 68 13.38 -1.64 10.30
C GLN A 68 13.53 -0.31 11.03
N ARG A 69 14.76 0.10 11.35
CA ARG A 69 15.01 1.37 12.04
C ARG A 69 14.55 2.57 11.23
N ILE A 70 14.73 2.55 9.91
CA ILE A 70 14.20 3.59 9.01
C ILE A 70 12.67 3.65 9.10
N ILE A 71 11.99 2.49 9.07
CA ILE A 71 10.54 2.41 9.21
C ILE A 71 10.10 3.00 10.55
N ASP A 72 10.72 2.60 11.66
CA ASP A 72 10.36 3.09 13.00
C ASP A 72 10.51 4.62 13.11
N VAL A 73 11.58 5.19 12.57
CA VAL A 73 11.83 6.64 12.56
C VAL A 73 10.76 7.36 11.73
N LEU A 74 10.36 6.80 10.59
CA LEU A 74 9.30 7.36 9.76
C LEU A 74 7.94 7.32 10.45
N LEU A 75 7.57 6.17 11.05
CA LEU A 75 6.29 6.01 11.75
C LEU A 75 6.19 6.97 12.93
N ASN A 76 7.26 7.08 13.74
CA ASN A 76 7.32 8.08 14.81
C ASN A 76 7.16 9.51 14.28
N GLY A 77 7.83 9.84 13.16
CA GLY A 77 7.70 11.15 12.52
C GLY A 77 6.35 11.38 11.82
N LEU A 78 5.52 10.36 11.68
CA LEU A 78 4.15 10.39 11.16
C LEU A 78 3.10 10.29 12.28
N GLU A 79 3.54 10.21 13.54
CA GLU A 79 2.67 9.98 14.71
C GLU A 79 1.85 8.68 14.61
N ILE A 80 2.37 7.68 13.88
CA ILE A 80 1.77 6.35 13.80
C ILE A 80 2.33 5.48 14.94
N ASP A 81 1.43 4.87 15.71
CA ASP A 81 1.79 4.05 16.87
C ASP A 81 2.75 2.89 16.48
N PRO A 82 3.82 2.64 17.25
CA PRO A 82 4.73 1.52 17.00
C PRO A 82 4.06 0.14 16.90
N VAL A 83 2.90 -0.06 17.53
CA VAL A 83 2.12 -1.31 17.39
C VAL A 83 1.75 -1.60 15.95
N SER A 84 1.64 -0.56 15.10
CA SER A 84 1.33 -0.67 13.68
C SER A 84 2.51 -0.99 12.79
N ALA A 85 3.75 -0.94 13.31
CA ALA A 85 4.95 -1.19 12.53
C ALA A 85 4.94 -2.51 11.74
N PRO A 86 4.39 -3.63 12.25
CA PRO A 86 4.29 -4.89 11.50
C PRO A 86 3.46 -4.82 10.21
N HIS A 87 2.67 -3.77 10.00
CA HIS A 87 1.91 -3.57 8.76
C HIS A 87 2.73 -2.91 7.64
N PHE A 88 3.82 -2.22 8.01
CA PHE A 88 4.58 -1.37 7.10
C PHE A 88 5.80 -2.09 6.50
N ALA A 89 6.15 -1.68 5.29
CA ALA A 89 7.36 -2.13 4.61
C ALA A 89 7.93 -1.00 3.75
N LEU A 90 9.24 -1.07 3.52
CA LEU A 90 9.96 -0.15 2.66
C LEU A 90 10.22 -0.82 1.31
N ARG A 91 10.03 -0.09 0.21
CA ARG A 91 10.39 -0.57 -1.14
C ARG A 91 11.25 0.44 -1.88
N LEU A 92 12.04 -0.06 -2.83
CA LEU A 92 12.65 0.73 -3.88
C LEU A 92 11.80 0.63 -5.15
N THR A 93 11.40 1.74 -5.73
CA THR A 93 10.74 1.79 -7.05
C THR A 93 11.71 2.32 -8.09
N GLN A 94 11.75 1.69 -9.26
CA GLN A 94 12.49 2.22 -10.40
C GLN A 94 11.71 3.35 -11.07
N LEU A 95 12.36 4.49 -11.29
CA LEU A 95 11.85 5.58 -12.11
C LEU A 95 12.44 5.45 -13.53
N PRO A 96 11.59 5.51 -14.58
CA PRO A 96 12.07 5.44 -15.96
C PRO A 96 12.99 6.62 -16.30
N ILE A 97 14.17 6.33 -16.87
CA ILE A 97 15.00 7.34 -17.54
C ILE A 97 14.59 7.38 -19.01
N GLY A 98 13.81 8.39 -19.41
CA GLY A 98 13.46 8.68 -20.80
C GLY A 98 12.41 7.78 -21.46
N GLN A 99 12.49 6.45 -21.34
CA GLN A 99 11.54 5.51 -21.95
C GLN A 99 10.47 5.01 -20.94
N PRO A 100 9.21 4.82 -21.37
CA PRO A 100 8.18 4.22 -20.52
C PRO A 100 8.53 2.76 -20.22
N VAL A 101 9.04 2.49 -19.02
CA VAL A 101 9.26 1.12 -18.54
C VAL A 101 7.90 0.51 -18.22
N ASN A 102 7.65 -0.69 -18.77
CA ASN A 102 6.36 -1.37 -18.72
C ASN A 102 6.11 -2.19 -17.45
N ASN A 103 6.96 -2.11 -16.44
CA ASN A 103 6.75 -2.78 -15.15
C ASN A 103 7.02 -1.81 -14.00
N ASN A 104 6.10 -1.77 -13.04
CA ASN A 104 6.35 -1.24 -11.70
C ASN A 104 7.32 -2.18 -10.96
N GLU A 105 8.53 -2.37 -11.48
CA GLU A 105 9.54 -3.17 -10.79
C GLU A 105 9.91 -2.44 -9.51
N CYS A 106 9.58 -3.08 -8.40
CA CYS A 106 9.94 -2.62 -7.08
C CYS A 106 10.62 -3.73 -6.30
N PHE A 107 11.57 -3.32 -5.46
CA PHE A 107 12.32 -4.21 -4.60
C PHE A 107 11.85 -3.96 -3.17
N TRP A 108 11.16 -4.94 -2.59
CA TRP A 108 10.76 -4.87 -1.20
C TRP A 108 11.95 -5.19 -0.30
N LEU A 109 12.24 -4.28 0.62
CA LEU A 109 13.44 -4.31 1.41
C LEU A 109 13.18 -5.06 2.71
N HIS A 110 13.91 -6.16 2.91
CA HIS A 110 13.79 -6.93 4.13
C HIS A 110 14.18 -6.08 5.37
N PRO A 111 13.42 -6.14 6.48
CA PRO A 111 13.64 -5.29 7.66
C PRO A 111 15.04 -5.42 8.29
N HIS A 112 15.67 -6.60 8.17
CA HIS A 112 17.02 -6.86 8.67
C HIS A 112 18.16 -6.40 7.75
N TYR A 113 17.88 -5.89 6.55
CA TYR A 113 18.95 -5.29 5.74
C TYR A 113 19.43 -3.99 6.35
N THR A 114 20.74 -3.78 6.30
CA THR A 114 21.41 -2.52 6.66
C THR A 114 21.52 -1.61 5.43
N MET A 115 21.64 -0.30 5.64
CA MET A 115 21.79 0.64 4.54
C MET A 115 23.06 0.38 3.70
N ALA A 116 24.16 -0.10 4.31
CA ALA A 116 25.33 -0.55 3.57
C ALA A 116 25.02 -1.72 2.60
N GLN A 117 24.24 -2.70 3.06
CA GLN A 117 23.79 -3.82 2.21
C GLN A 117 22.86 -3.34 1.11
N ILE A 118 21.91 -2.44 1.42
CA ILE A 118 21.03 -1.84 0.42
C ILE A 118 21.84 -1.12 -0.67
N ARG A 119 22.85 -0.33 -0.26
CA ARG A 119 23.76 0.35 -1.18
C ARG A 119 24.50 -0.63 -2.08
N GLN A 120 25.07 -1.69 -1.51
CA GLN A 120 25.80 -2.71 -2.25
C GLN A 120 24.91 -3.49 -3.23
N LEU A 121 23.71 -3.90 -2.79
CA LEU A 121 22.79 -4.71 -3.58
C LEU A 121 22.17 -3.90 -4.73
N TYR A 122 21.72 -2.68 -4.44
CA TYR A 122 20.86 -1.93 -5.35
C TYR A 122 21.50 -0.71 -5.98
N PHE A 123 22.55 -0.14 -5.41
CA PHE A 123 23.16 1.11 -5.90
C PHE A 123 24.54 0.88 -6.51
N SER A 124 25.36 -0.05 -5.99
CA SER A 124 26.70 -0.32 -6.53
C SER A 124 26.69 -1.01 -7.90
N ASN A 125 25.65 -1.80 -8.22
CA ASN A 125 25.60 -2.62 -9.44
C ASN A 125 24.57 -2.16 -10.49
N LEU A 126 23.57 -1.35 -10.12
CA LEU A 126 22.46 -0.93 -11.00
C LEU A 126 22.55 0.55 -11.45
N ALA A 127 23.56 1.31 -10.98
CA ALA A 127 23.68 2.76 -11.16
C ALA A 127 23.91 3.26 -12.60
N ALA A 128 23.88 2.40 -13.62
CA ALA A 128 24.05 2.83 -15.01
C ALA A 128 22.72 3.01 -15.78
N SER A 129 21.54 2.64 -15.23
CA SER A 129 20.33 2.58 -16.06
C SER A 129 19.01 3.04 -15.44
N TYR A 130 18.89 3.20 -14.12
CA TYR A 130 17.63 3.59 -13.47
C TYR A 130 17.84 4.46 -12.23
N HIS A 131 16.93 5.41 -12.00
CA HIS A 131 16.85 6.11 -10.72
C HIS A 131 15.98 5.28 -9.76
N LEU A 132 16.48 5.06 -8.54
CA LEU A 132 15.75 4.34 -7.50
C LEU A 132 15.16 5.32 -6.49
N ARG A 133 13.96 5.01 -5.98
CA ARG A 133 13.24 5.83 -5.02
C ARG A 133 12.73 4.98 -3.86
N PHE A 134 13.01 5.41 -2.63
CA PHE A 134 12.43 4.78 -1.43
C PHE A 134 10.98 5.18 -1.25
N GLU A 135 10.12 4.21 -0.95
CA GLU A 135 8.70 4.43 -0.68
C GLU A 135 8.24 3.61 0.52
N LEU A 136 7.64 4.26 1.51
CA LEU A 136 7.02 3.62 2.66
C LEU A 136 5.59 3.20 2.29
N ARG A 137 5.23 1.95 2.59
CA ARG A 137 3.89 1.44 2.30
C ARG A 137 3.36 0.54 3.39
N LEU A 138 2.04 0.53 3.54
CA LEU A 138 1.36 -0.53 4.27
C LEU A 138 1.17 -1.71 3.32
N ARG A 139 1.97 -2.78 3.51
CA ARG A 139 1.98 -3.96 2.64
C ARG A 139 1.18 -5.12 3.25
N PHE A 140 1.28 -5.29 4.57
CA PHE A 140 0.66 -6.43 5.27
C PHE A 140 -0.69 -6.00 5.83
N ILE A 141 -1.72 -6.12 5.00
CA ILE A 141 -3.05 -5.59 5.32
C ILE A 141 -3.77 -6.56 6.26
N PRO A 142 -4.30 -6.09 7.41
CA PRO A 142 -5.04 -6.95 8.32
C PRO A 142 -6.39 -7.35 7.72
N LYS A 143 -6.89 -8.53 8.10
CA LYS A 143 -8.22 -9.01 7.70
C LYS A 143 -9.34 -8.04 8.11
N ASN A 144 -9.24 -7.47 9.31
CA ASN A 144 -10.30 -6.65 9.89
C ASN A 144 -9.93 -5.16 9.88
N LEU A 145 -10.30 -4.48 8.79
CA LEU A 145 -10.08 -3.04 8.65
C LEU A 145 -10.85 -2.20 9.68
N GLN A 146 -11.95 -2.73 10.23
CA GLN A 146 -12.71 -2.02 11.27
C GLN A 146 -11.97 -2.04 12.61
N GLU A 147 -11.40 -3.18 12.97
CA GLU A 147 -10.55 -3.32 14.16
C GLU A 147 -9.32 -2.41 14.03
N MET A 148 -8.61 -2.45 12.90
CA MET A 148 -7.49 -1.56 12.63
C MET A 148 -7.87 -0.08 12.79
N TYR A 149 -9.04 0.34 12.30
CA TYR A 149 -9.49 1.73 12.50
C TYR A 149 -9.71 2.08 13.99
N GLN A 150 -10.14 1.12 14.81
CA GLN A 150 -10.43 1.31 16.23
C GLN A 150 -9.17 1.27 17.10
N THR A 151 -8.17 0.47 16.74
CA THR A 151 -6.96 0.25 17.53
C THR A 151 -5.76 1.03 17.01
N GLU A 152 -5.74 1.35 15.72
CA GLU A 152 -4.58 1.84 14.96
C GLU A 152 -5.02 2.87 13.91
N THR A 153 -5.77 3.90 14.36
CA THR A 153 -6.46 4.85 13.48
C THR A 153 -5.53 5.51 12.46
N ASP A 154 -4.35 5.97 12.86
CA ASP A 154 -3.42 6.68 11.96
C ASP A 154 -2.86 5.77 10.86
N ALA A 155 -2.57 4.51 11.18
CA ALA A 155 -2.19 3.51 10.19
C ALA A 155 -3.34 3.19 9.22
N PHE A 156 -4.58 3.15 9.70
CA PHE A 156 -5.75 2.98 8.83
C PHE A 156 -5.93 4.19 7.89
N ILE A 157 -5.73 5.41 8.38
CA ILE A 157 -5.80 6.61 7.54
C ILE A 157 -4.68 6.60 6.50
N TYR A 158 -3.46 6.19 6.88
CA TYR A 158 -2.36 5.99 5.93
C TYR A 158 -2.73 4.98 4.83
N LEU A 159 -3.32 3.84 5.20
CA LEU A 159 -3.79 2.84 4.24
C LEU A 159 -4.88 3.39 3.32
N HIS A 160 -5.84 4.15 3.86
CA HIS A 160 -6.87 4.80 3.06
C HIS A 160 -6.26 5.71 1.99
N ASP A 161 -5.30 6.54 2.36
CA ASP A 161 -4.67 7.47 1.43
C ASP A 161 -3.80 6.75 0.40
N GLN A 162 -3.13 5.67 0.80
CA GLN A 162 -2.45 4.74 -0.11
C GLN A 162 -3.41 4.14 -1.14
N VAL A 163 -4.53 3.57 -0.69
CA VAL A 163 -5.54 2.96 -1.57
C VAL A 163 -6.17 4.00 -2.49
N ARG A 164 -6.41 5.23 -2.00
CA ARG A 164 -6.90 6.34 -2.83
C ARG A 164 -5.90 6.69 -3.93
N SER A 165 -4.62 6.81 -3.58
CA SER A 165 -3.54 7.14 -4.52
C SER A 165 -3.41 6.07 -5.60
N ASP A 166 -3.38 4.79 -5.22
CA ASP A 166 -3.27 3.69 -6.17
C ASP A 166 -4.53 3.55 -7.05
N TYR A 167 -5.72 3.77 -6.47
CA TYR A 167 -6.97 3.80 -7.23
C TYR A 167 -6.92 4.86 -8.33
N MET A 168 -6.54 6.10 -7.98
CA MET A 168 -6.46 7.20 -8.93
C MET A 168 -5.44 6.91 -10.03
N ALA A 169 -4.29 6.31 -9.69
CA ALA A 169 -3.24 5.99 -10.64
C ALA A 169 -3.62 4.84 -11.60
N HIS A 170 -4.23 3.75 -11.11
CA HIS A 170 -4.27 2.47 -11.83
C HIS A 170 -5.67 1.95 -12.18
N VAL A 171 -6.69 2.43 -11.48
CA VAL A 171 -8.03 1.83 -11.51
C VAL A 171 -9.08 2.82 -12.03
N ALA A 172 -8.96 4.09 -11.64
CA ALA A 172 -9.96 5.12 -11.91
C ALA A 172 -10.30 5.27 -13.40
N TRP A 173 -9.30 5.11 -14.30
CA TRP A 173 -9.52 5.22 -15.74
C TRP A 173 -10.29 4.02 -16.37
N LYS A 174 -10.41 2.90 -15.65
CA LYS A 174 -11.04 1.66 -16.14
C LYS A 174 -12.53 1.56 -15.77
N ILE A 175 -13.00 2.37 -14.83
CA ILE A 175 -14.37 2.31 -14.33
C ILE A 175 -15.28 3.31 -15.05
N ASP A 176 -16.58 3.08 -15.00
CA ASP A 176 -17.55 4.01 -15.56
C ASP A 176 -17.64 5.34 -14.77
N ALA A 177 -18.19 6.36 -15.43
CA ALA A 177 -18.27 7.70 -14.89
C ALA A 177 -19.11 7.81 -13.62
N ASP A 178 -20.17 6.99 -13.47
CA ASP A 178 -21.05 7.05 -12.30
C ASP A 178 -20.36 6.45 -11.07
N ALA A 179 -19.64 5.34 -11.24
CA ALA A 179 -18.80 4.76 -10.20
C ALA A 179 -17.67 5.71 -9.78
N ALA A 180 -17.00 6.36 -10.74
CA ALA A 180 -15.97 7.37 -10.45
C ALA A 180 -16.55 8.56 -9.68
N LEU A 181 -17.73 9.06 -10.08
CA LEU A 181 -18.44 10.14 -9.37
C LEU A 181 -18.87 9.73 -7.96
N GLU A 182 -19.29 8.48 -7.73
CA GLU A 182 -19.63 8.00 -6.39
C GLU A 182 -18.38 7.97 -5.48
N LEU A 183 -17.26 7.42 -5.97
CA LEU A 183 -16.01 7.38 -5.22
C LEU A 183 -15.47 8.79 -4.91
N ALA A 184 -15.53 9.70 -5.88
CA ALA A 184 -15.20 11.11 -5.69
C ALA A 184 -16.10 11.78 -4.64
N ALA A 185 -17.41 11.51 -4.69
CA ALA A 185 -18.38 12.08 -3.77
C ALA A 185 -18.14 11.63 -2.32
N LEU A 186 -17.69 10.40 -2.09
CA LEU A 186 -17.32 9.92 -0.75
C LEU A 186 -16.14 10.69 -0.18
N GLN A 187 -15.11 10.95 -1.00
CA GLN A 187 -13.93 11.73 -0.59
C GLN A 187 -14.29 13.19 -0.29
N ILE A 188 -15.10 13.82 -1.15
CA ILE A 188 -15.57 15.20 -0.94
C ILE A 188 -16.46 15.28 0.32
N ARG A 189 -17.37 14.32 0.52
CA ARG A 189 -18.24 14.31 1.71
C ARG A 189 -17.45 14.07 3.01
N LYS A 190 -16.39 13.25 2.98
CA LYS A 190 -15.44 13.11 4.10
C LYS A 190 -14.76 14.46 4.40
N ARG A 191 -14.27 15.14 3.37
CA ARG A 191 -13.52 16.41 3.48
C ARG A 191 -14.37 17.58 4.00
N PHE A 192 -15.64 17.62 3.63
CA PHE A 192 -16.58 18.69 4.01
C PHE A 192 -17.74 18.12 4.85
N PRO A 193 -17.52 17.85 6.15
CA PRO A 193 -18.48 17.12 6.97
C PRO A 193 -19.80 17.87 7.23
N SER A 194 -19.80 19.20 7.07
CA SER A 194 -20.97 20.08 7.29
C SER A 194 -21.97 20.11 6.13
N LEU A 195 -21.67 19.44 5.01
CA LEU A 195 -22.55 19.44 3.84
C LEU A 195 -23.80 18.58 4.07
N THR A 196 -24.95 19.12 3.68
CA THR A 196 -26.25 18.44 3.67
C THR A 196 -26.82 18.39 2.25
N SER A 197 -27.82 17.54 1.99
CA SER A 197 -28.46 17.41 0.68
C SER A 197 -28.98 18.76 0.16
N SER A 198 -29.50 19.58 1.07
CA SER A 198 -30.08 20.90 0.77
C SER A 198 -29.04 22.01 0.65
N THR A 199 -27.87 21.89 1.30
CA THR A 199 -26.89 22.97 1.34
C THR A 199 -25.71 22.78 0.40
N VAL A 200 -25.46 21.57 -0.13
CA VAL A 200 -24.25 21.27 -0.91
C VAL A 200 -24.06 22.19 -2.12
N GLU A 201 -25.12 22.55 -2.83
CA GLU A 201 -25.02 23.47 -3.97
C GLU A 201 -24.44 24.85 -3.60
N LYS A 202 -24.71 25.31 -2.38
CA LYS A 202 -24.33 26.65 -1.90
C LYS A 202 -23.08 26.62 -1.03
N LYS A 203 -22.88 25.55 -0.26
CA LYS A 203 -21.83 25.43 0.77
C LYS A 203 -20.62 24.61 0.34
N LEU A 204 -20.67 23.88 -0.78
CA LEU A 204 -19.48 23.20 -1.30
C LEU A 204 -18.45 24.27 -1.70
N ASN A 205 -17.33 24.30 -0.98
CA ASN A 205 -16.28 25.27 -1.22
C ASN A 205 -15.40 24.80 -2.38
N TRP A 206 -15.71 25.30 -3.57
CA TRP A 206 -14.92 25.01 -4.76
C TRP A 206 -13.53 25.63 -4.73
N SER A 207 -13.30 26.75 -4.04
CA SER A 207 -11.96 27.38 -4.04
C SER A 207 -10.92 26.45 -3.41
N ILE A 208 -11.26 25.82 -2.28
CA ILE A 208 -10.41 24.83 -1.61
C ILE A 208 -10.10 23.66 -2.55
N ILE A 209 -11.11 23.16 -3.28
CA ILE A 209 -10.89 22.06 -4.24
C ILE A 209 -9.93 22.48 -5.36
N GLU A 210 -10.09 23.69 -5.92
CA GLU A 210 -9.19 24.18 -6.98
C GLU A 210 -7.77 24.44 -6.45
N GLU A 211 -7.61 24.96 -5.23
CA GLU A 211 -6.33 25.18 -4.57
C GLU A 211 -5.57 23.86 -4.31
N GLU A 212 -6.30 22.80 -3.96
CA GLU A 212 -5.75 21.46 -3.71
C GLU A 212 -5.50 20.66 -5.01
N GLY A 213 -5.48 21.30 -6.17
CA GLY A 213 -5.20 20.64 -7.46
C GLY A 213 -6.44 20.25 -8.26
N GLY A 214 -7.63 20.71 -7.87
CA GLY A 214 -8.86 20.62 -8.63
C GLY A 214 -9.50 19.23 -8.64
N LEU A 215 -10.45 19.04 -9.57
CA LEU A 215 -11.21 17.79 -9.69
C LEU A 215 -10.37 16.60 -10.16
N THR A 216 -9.17 16.81 -10.71
CA THR A 216 -8.24 15.73 -11.09
C THR A 216 -7.73 14.94 -9.89
N GLN A 217 -7.80 15.48 -8.67
CA GLN A 217 -7.50 14.74 -7.44
C GLN A 217 -8.58 13.72 -7.04
N TYR A 218 -9.78 13.85 -7.60
CA TYR A 218 -10.97 13.08 -7.22
C TYR A 218 -11.50 12.21 -8.38
N LEU A 219 -11.26 12.62 -9.63
CA LEU A 219 -11.83 12.03 -10.83
C LEU A 219 -10.74 11.70 -11.86
N PRO A 220 -10.95 10.68 -12.71
CA PRO A 220 -10.06 10.36 -13.82
C PRO A 220 -9.80 11.59 -14.71
N GLU A 221 -8.54 11.82 -15.08
CA GLU A 221 -8.12 12.97 -15.88
C GLU A 221 -8.94 13.11 -17.17
N ALA A 222 -9.20 11.99 -17.85
CA ALA A 222 -10.02 11.94 -19.05
C ALA A 222 -11.42 12.54 -18.84
N MET A 223 -12.06 12.29 -17.70
CA MET A 223 -13.37 12.86 -17.37
C MET A 223 -13.29 14.37 -17.15
N VAL A 224 -12.24 14.83 -16.48
CA VAL A 224 -12.04 16.26 -16.19
C VAL A 224 -11.80 17.06 -17.48
N VAL A 225 -11.05 16.49 -18.42
CA VAL A 225 -10.72 17.14 -19.71
C VAL A 225 -11.89 17.09 -20.69
N GLN A 226 -12.63 15.98 -20.78
CA GLN A 226 -13.64 15.77 -21.82
C GLN A 226 -15.01 16.37 -21.46
N VAL A 227 -15.35 16.46 -20.18
CA VAL A 227 -16.66 16.97 -19.74
C VAL A 227 -16.60 18.46 -19.48
N LYS A 228 -17.55 19.23 -20.03
CA LYS A 228 -17.64 20.68 -19.79
C LYS A 228 -17.62 20.99 -18.29
N PRO A 229 -16.77 21.92 -17.80
CA PRO A 229 -16.58 22.16 -16.36
C PRO A 229 -17.88 22.41 -15.58
N LYS A 230 -18.80 23.21 -16.14
CA LYS A 230 -20.10 23.50 -15.51
C LYS A 230 -20.97 22.25 -15.36
N THR A 231 -20.94 21.34 -16.34
CA THR A 231 -21.66 20.08 -16.29
C THR A 231 -21.02 19.14 -15.29
N LEU A 232 -19.69 19.03 -15.29
CA LEU A 232 -18.96 18.19 -14.36
C LEU A 232 -19.19 18.60 -12.90
N LYS A 233 -19.11 19.91 -12.59
CA LYS A 233 -19.42 20.44 -11.25
C LYS A 233 -20.84 20.10 -10.81
N LYS A 234 -21.83 20.16 -11.72
CA LYS A 234 -23.21 19.72 -11.43
C LYS A 234 -23.29 18.22 -11.13
N SER A 235 -22.60 17.38 -11.90
CA SER A 235 -22.56 15.93 -11.68
C SER A 235 -21.93 15.59 -10.32
N VAL A 236 -20.83 16.25 -9.97
CA VAL A 236 -20.18 16.11 -8.65
C VAL A 236 -21.13 16.50 -7.52
N VAL A 237 -21.78 17.65 -7.62
CA VAL A 237 -22.75 18.09 -6.59
C VAL A 237 -23.90 17.10 -6.46
N SER A 238 -24.44 16.61 -7.58
CA SER A 238 -25.48 15.58 -7.59
C SER A 238 -25.01 14.30 -6.90
N ALA A 239 -23.78 13.84 -7.18
CA ALA A 239 -23.21 12.67 -6.54
C ALA A 239 -23.00 12.87 -5.03
N VAL A 240 -22.52 14.03 -4.59
CA VAL A 240 -22.34 14.37 -3.16
C VAL A 240 -23.70 14.40 -2.43
N LYS A 241 -24.77 14.91 -3.06
CA LYS A 241 -26.13 14.85 -2.48
C LYS A 241 -26.57 13.41 -2.15
N ARG A 242 -26.17 12.41 -2.94
CA ARG A 242 -26.55 11.01 -2.73
C ARG A 242 -25.88 10.38 -1.51
N VAL A 243 -24.76 10.93 -1.05
CA VAL A 243 -23.95 10.35 0.05
C VAL A 243 -23.87 11.25 1.28
N CYS A 244 -24.54 12.41 1.29
CA CYS A 244 -24.35 13.40 2.34
C CYS A 244 -24.93 13.01 3.71
N ASN A 245 -25.81 12.01 3.76
CA ASN A 245 -26.32 11.40 4.99
C ASN A 245 -25.28 10.48 5.67
N LEU A 246 -24.19 10.14 4.98
CA LEU A 246 -23.11 9.35 5.55
C LEU A 246 -22.21 10.22 6.44
N THR A 247 -21.75 9.64 7.54
CA THR A 247 -20.69 10.23 8.37
C THR A 247 -19.34 10.15 7.65
N PRO A 248 -18.33 10.94 8.06
CA PRO A 248 -16.98 10.82 7.50
C PRO A 248 -16.40 9.40 7.57
N TRP A 249 -16.63 8.69 8.69
CA TRP A 249 -16.18 7.31 8.84
C TRP A 249 -16.93 6.34 7.91
N SER A 250 -18.25 6.48 7.75
CA SER A 250 -19.01 5.68 6.79
C SER A 250 -18.55 5.93 5.35
N CYS A 251 -18.16 7.17 5.02
CA CYS A 251 -17.55 7.49 3.73
C CYS A 251 -16.22 6.74 3.51
N LEU A 252 -15.34 6.73 4.52
CA LEU A 252 -14.06 5.99 4.49
C LEU A 252 -14.28 4.50 4.20
N PHE A 253 -15.10 3.82 5.00
CA PHE A 253 -15.35 2.39 4.81
C PHE A 253 -16.08 2.08 3.50
N LYS A 254 -17.03 2.92 3.09
CA LYS A 254 -17.72 2.72 1.81
C LYS A 254 -16.77 2.90 0.63
N PHE A 255 -15.81 3.83 0.71
CA PHE A 255 -14.76 3.99 -0.29
C PHE A 255 -13.86 2.76 -0.32
N MET A 256 -13.28 2.37 0.82
CA MET A 256 -12.40 1.19 0.94
C MET A 256 -13.09 -0.07 0.43
N LYS A 257 -14.32 -0.33 0.85
CA LYS A 257 -15.11 -1.49 0.40
C LYS A 257 -15.35 -1.47 -1.11
N SER A 258 -15.56 -0.30 -1.70
CA SER A 258 -15.78 -0.17 -3.15
C SER A 258 -14.49 -0.40 -3.94
N VAL A 259 -13.37 0.20 -3.54
CA VAL A 259 -12.08 -0.05 -4.18
C VAL A 259 -11.64 -1.51 -3.99
N MET A 260 -11.93 -2.13 -2.83
CA MET A 260 -11.66 -3.54 -2.57
C MET A 260 -12.33 -4.46 -3.61
N ARG A 261 -13.55 -4.15 -4.05
CA ARG A 261 -14.27 -4.92 -5.08
C ARG A 261 -13.66 -4.72 -6.47
N LEU A 262 -13.07 -3.57 -6.74
CA LEU A 262 -12.48 -3.22 -8.03
C LEU A 262 -11.07 -3.76 -8.20
N ALA A 263 -10.28 -3.71 -7.13
CA ALA A 263 -8.84 -3.92 -7.20
C ALA A 263 -8.26 -4.87 -6.15
N ARG A 264 -9.04 -5.43 -5.19
CA ARG A 264 -8.53 -6.40 -4.18
C ARG A 264 -7.16 -6.00 -3.58
N PHE A 265 -7.06 -4.76 -3.09
CA PHE A 265 -5.80 -4.21 -2.59
C PHE A 265 -5.22 -4.97 -1.38
N ASP A 266 -6.00 -5.85 -0.74
CA ASP A 266 -5.61 -6.77 0.33
C ASP A 266 -4.90 -8.04 -0.16
N VAL A 267 -4.78 -8.24 -1.48
CA VAL A 267 -4.18 -9.44 -2.07
C VAL A 267 -3.18 -9.07 -3.16
N GLU A 268 -1.96 -9.61 -3.06
CA GLU A 268 -0.99 -9.58 -4.16
C GLU A 268 -1.08 -10.88 -4.96
N ILE A 269 -0.97 -10.75 -6.29
CA ILE A 269 -1.12 -11.87 -7.24
C ILE A 269 0.22 -12.11 -7.94
N PHE A 270 0.70 -13.35 -7.87
CA PHE A 270 1.96 -13.78 -8.49
C PHE A 270 1.69 -14.83 -9.56
N LYS A 271 2.36 -14.71 -10.71
CA LYS A 271 2.40 -15.80 -11.69
C LYS A 271 3.44 -16.84 -11.28
N ALA A 272 2.97 -18.02 -10.87
CA ALA A 272 3.83 -19.05 -10.32
C ALA A 272 3.41 -20.46 -10.75
N SER A 273 4.32 -21.43 -10.61
CA SER A 273 4.03 -22.86 -10.76
C SER A 273 4.23 -23.56 -9.40
N ILE A 274 3.36 -24.51 -9.06
CA ILE A 274 3.50 -25.32 -7.85
C ILE A 274 4.47 -26.47 -8.16
N GLY A 275 5.43 -26.71 -7.28
CA GLY A 275 6.49 -27.70 -7.43
C GLY A 275 7.82 -27.11 -7.95
N SER A 276 8.77 -28.00 -8.22
CA SER A 276 10.14 -27.68 -8.67
C SER A 276 10.27 -27.67 -10.21
N GLY A 277 9.30 -27.09 -10.91
CA GLY A 277 9.28 -27.02 -12.36
C GLY A 277 8.44 -25.86 -12.86
N TRP A 278 8.54 -25.55 -14.15
CA TRP A 278 7.79 -24.46 -14.79
C TRP A 278 6.71 -25.00 -15.73
N ASN A 279 5.68 -25.58 -15.13
CA ASN A 279 4.59 -26.24 -15.86
C ASN A 279 3.25 -25.64 -15.44
N ARG A 280 2.45 -25.21 -16.42
CA ARG A 280 1.08 -24.66 -16.22
C ARG A 280 1.07 -23.53 -15.17
N PRO A 281 1.78 -22.41 -15.43
CA PRO A 281 1.78 -21.29 -14.50
C PRO A 281 0.37 -20.78 -14.25
N LEU A 282 0.08 -20.50 -12.99
CA LEU A 282 -1.21 -20.06 -12.49
C LEU A 282 -1.06 -18.76 -11.71
N GLU A 283 -2.20 -18.15 -11.39
CA GLU A 283 -2.26 -16.98 -10.52
C GLU A 283 -2.33 -17.45 -9.06
N MET A 284 -1.29 -17.13 -8.31
CA MET A 284 -1.18 -17.37 -6.88
C MET A 284 -1.55 -16.10 -6.13
N TYR A 285 -2.46 -16.23 -5.17
CA TYR A 285 -3.05 -15.16 -4.39
C TYR A 285 -2.47 -15.22 -2.97
N ILE A 286 -1.88 -14.13 -2.52
CA ILE A 286 -1.29 -14.01 -1.19
C ILE A 286 -1.92 -12.83 -0.46
N GLY A 287 -2.50 -13.09 0.70
CA GLY A 287 -3.10 -12.06 1.55
C GLY A 287 -3.61 -12.65 2.86
N HIS A 288 -3.87 -11.80 3.86
CA HIS A 288 -4.28 -12.26 5.19
C HIS A 288 -5.51 -13.19 5.13
N GLU A 289 -6.57 -12.80 4.41
CA GLU A 289 -7.81 -13.56 4.34
C GLU A 289 -7.66 -14.88 3.57
N VAL A 290 -6.93 -14.84 2.45
CA VAL A 290 -6.82 -15.96 1.51
C VAL A 290 -5.70 -16.94 1.88
N GLY A 291 -4.73 -16.51 2.69
CA GLY A 291 -3.51 -17.26 2.97
C GLY A 291 -2.62 -17.33 1.73
N ILE A 292 -2.07 -18.52 1.47
CA ILE A 292 -1.41 -18.85 0.21
C ILE A 292 -2.41 -19.67 -0.61
N ALA A 293 -2.89 -19.13 -1.72
CA ALA A 293 -3.94 -19.76 -2.52
C ALA A 293 -3.68 -19.68 -4.03
N PHE A 294 -4.39 -20.48 -4.83
CA PHE A 294 -4.35 -20.39 -6.30
C PHE A 294 -5.75 -20.44 -6.90
N MET A 295 -5.94 -19.81 -8.04
CA MET A 295 -7.20 -19.93 -8.80
C MET A 295 -7.06 -20.95 -9.92
N THR A 296 -8.05 -21.83 -10.05
CA THR A 296 -8.20 -22.75 -11.18
C THR A 296 -9.23 -22.18 -12.16
N GLN A 297 -9.22 -22.62 -13.42
CA GLN A 297 -10.23 -22.20 -14.39
C GLN A 297 -11.65 -22.68 -14.01
N ASP A 298 -11.73 -23.75 -13.21
CA ASP A 298 -12.98 -24.41 -12.86
C ASP A 298 -13.59 -23.91 -11.53
N SER A 299 -12.89 -23.03 -10.78
CA SER A 299 -13.36 -22.51 -9.50
C SER A 299 -13.42 -20.98 -9.50
N PRO A 300 -14.56 -20.38 -9.14
CA PRO A 300 -14.66 -18.93 -8.97
C PRO A 300 -13.99 -18.43 -7.67
N THR A 301 -13.48 -19.33 -6.82
CA THR A 301 -12.83 -19.00 -5.54
C THR A 301 -11.40 -19.54 -5.47
N PRO A 302 -10.46 -18.79 -4.85
CA PRO A 302 -9.10 -19.28 -4.65
C PRO A 302 -9.07 -20.54 -3.78
N ASN A 303 -8.37 -21.58 -4.26
CA ASN A 303 -8.10 -22.80 -3.52
C ASN A 303 -6.92 -22.56 -2.57
N LYS A 304 -7.17 -22.61 -1.26
CA LYS A 304 -6.13 -22.40 -0.23
C LYS A 304 -5.16 -23.59 -0.19
N LEU A 305 -3.87 -23.29 -0.30
CA LEU A 305 -2.75 -24.25 -0.20
C LEU A 305 -2.21 -24.33 1.23
N ALA A 306 -2.03 -23.16 1.86
CA ALA A 306 -1.45 -23.08 3.19
C ALA A 306 -1.95 -21.83 3.93
N ASP A 307 -1.89 -21.91 5.26
CA ASP A 307 -2.02 -20.74 6.11
C ASP A 307 -0.68 -20.01 6.23
N LEU A 308 -0.69 -18.69 6.25
CA LEU A 308 0.53 -17.89 6.42
C LEU A 308 1.16 -18.14 7.80
N ARG A 309 0.33 -18.41 8.83
CA ARG A 309 0.82 -18.72 10.19
C ARG A 309 1.62 -20.01 10.27
N SER A 310 1.36 -20.97 9.38
CA SER A 310 2.00 -22.29 9.46
C SER A 310 3.38 -22.33 8.82
N VAL A 311 3.82 -21.26 8.16
CA VAL A 311 5.17 -21.16 7.59
C VAL A 311 6.18 -21.01 8.71
N VAL A 312 7.17 -21.92 8.75
CA VAL A 312 8.22 -21.95 9.79
C VAL A 312 9.62 -21.70 9.25
N GLU A 313 9.81 -21.80 7.93
CA GLU A 313 11.09 -21.50 7.26
C GLU A 313 10.83 -21.15 5.80
N ILE A 314 11.48 -20.10 5.32
CA ILE A 314 11.49 -19.70 3.90
C ILE A 314 12.93 -19.68 3.41
N TYR A 315 13.19 -20.25 2.24
CA TYR A 315 14.45 -20.05 1.53
C TYR A 315 14.25 -20.11 0.02
N ILE A 316 15.09 -19.39 -0.71
CA ILE A 316 15.06 -19.32 -2.17
C ILE A 316 16.23 -20.08 -2.78
N LYS A 317 15.99 -20.77 -3.89
CA LYS A 317 17.04 -21.42 -4.70
C LYS A 317 16.80 -21.12 -6.17
N ARG A 318 17.87 -21.01 -6.95
CA ARG A 318 17.73 -21.04 -8.41
C ARG A 318 17.25 -22.42 -8.83
N LEU A 319 16.32 -22.49 -9.78
CA LEU A 319 15.70 -23.76 -10.20
C LEU A 319 16.77 -24.75 -10.65
N GLU A 320 17.64 -24.32 -11.56
CA GLU A 320 18.78 -25.08 -12.08
C GLU A 320 19.92 -24.11 -12.45
N THR A 321 21.14 -24.62 -12.57
CA THR A 321 22.30 -23.80 -12.99
C THR A 321 22.04 -23.14 -14.34
N GLY A 322 22.22 -21.82 -14.41
CA GLY A 322 21.95 -21.04 -15.63
C GLY A 322 20.48 -20.65 -15.85
N SER A 323 19.53 -21.17 -15.05
CA SER A 323 18.13 -20.75 -15.13
C SER A 323 17.92 -19.34 -14.56
N GLU A 324 17.04 -18.56 -15.19
CA GLU A 324 16.54 -17.29 -14.64
C GLU A 324 15.48 -17.50 -13.55
N LYS A 325 14.87 -18.70 -13.52
CA LYS A 325 13.78 -19.04 -12.61
C LYS A 325 14.29 -19.42 -11.23
N TYR A 326 13.49 -19.10 -10.22
CA TYR A 326 13.78 -19.41 -8.83
C TYR A 326 12.64 -20.21 -8.20
N VAL A 327 12.98 -21.01 -7.20
CA VAL A 327 12.07 -21.81 -6.39
C VAL A 327 12.09 -21.24 -4.97
N VAL A 328 10.92 -20.79 -4.52
CA VAL A 328 10.66 -20.45 -3.12
C VAL A 328 10.25 -21.73 -2.40
N HIS A 329 11.02 -22.11 -1.40
CA HIS A 329 10.72 -23.25 -0.53
C HIS A 329 10.11 -22.75 0.77
N LEU A 330 8.94 -23.28 1.11
CA LEU A 330 8.20 -22.98 2.32
C LEU A 330 8.10 -24.25 3.16
N LYS A 331 8.79 -24.29 4.30
CA LYS A 331 8.57 -25.34 5.29
C LYS A 331 7.34 -24.99 6.10
N LEU A 332 6.40 -25.92 6.16
CA LEU A 332 5.14 -25.74 6.89
C LEU A 332 5.16 -26.60 8.17
N SER A 333 4.62 -26.06 9.26
CA SER A 333 4.44 -26.80 10.50
C SER A 333 3.62 -28.07 10.25
N GLY A 334 4.07 -29.20 10.82
CA GLY A 334 3.44 -30.51 10.64
C GLY A 334 3.71 -31.20 9.30
N ASN A 335 4.43 -30.58 8.36
CA ASN A 335 4.79 -31.19 7.08
C ASN A 335 6.26 -31.60 7.02
N SER A 336 6.53 -32.82 6.53
CA SER A 336 7.90 -33.35 6.40
C SER A 336 8.63 -32.82 5.16
N GLN A 337 7.90 -32.51 4.09
CA GLN A 337 8.45 -31.94 2.85
C GLN A 337 8.07 -30.46 2.70
N PRO A 338 8.99 -29.60 2.24
CA PRO A 338 8.67 -28.21 1.97
C PRO A 338 7.75 -28.08 0.75
N MET A 339 6.81 -27.15 0.82
CA MET A 339 6.06 -26.68 -0.34
C MET A 339 7.01 -25.90 -1.25
N MET A 340 6.96 -26.15 -2.55
CA MET A 340 7.83 -25.51 -3.55
C MET A 340 6.99 -24.67 -4.50
N ILE A 341 7.43 -23.44 -4.74
CA ILE A 341 6.78 -22.49 -5.64
C ILE A 341 7.84 -21.96 -6.61
N THR A 342 7.72 -22.30 -7.88
CA THR A 342 8.62 -21.80 -8.93
C THR A 342 8.08 -20.50 -9.51
N VAL A 343 8.94 -19.49 -9.65
CA VAL A 343 8.63 -18.16 -10.19
C VAL A 343 9.61 -17.73 -11.29
N PRO A 344 9.25 -16.77 -12.17
CA PRO A 344 10.03 -16.44 -13.36
C PRO A 344 11.43 -15.87 -13.10
N THR A 345 11.61 -15.07 -12.05
CA THR A 345 12.86 -14.34 -11.77
C THR A 345 13.22 -14.33 -10.27
N LYS A 346 14.43 -13.87 -9.94
CA LYS A 346 14.89 -13.73 -8.55
C LYS A 346 14.06 -12.70 -7.80
N GLU A 347 13.76 -11.59 -8.46
CA GLU A 347 13.06 -10.43 -7.91
C GLU A 347 11.63 -10.81 -7.51
N ILE A 348 10.96 -11.63 -8.34
CA ILE A 348 9.63 -12.17 -8.01
C ILE A 348 9.73 -13.14 -6.82
N ALA A 349 10.79 -13.96 -6.74
CA ALA A 349 10.99 -14.87 -5.61
C ALA A 349 11.23 -14.12 -4.30
N GLU A 350 12.03 -13.05 -4.33
CA GLU A 350 12.29 -12.17 -3.19
C GLU A 350 11.02 -11.41 -2.77
N SER A 351 10.26 -10.87 -3.74
CA SER A 351 9.00 -10.17 -3.46
C SER A 351 7.97 -11.10 -2.82
N LEU A 352 7.81 -12.32 -3.34
CA LEU A 352 6.91 -13.35 -2.79
C LEU A 352 7.37 -13.78 -1.38
N SER A 353 8.67 -14.01 -1.19
CA SER A 353 9.23 -14.42 0.10
C SER A 353 9.03 -13.33 1.15
N HIS A 354 9.32 -12.06 0.81
CA HIS A 354 9.07 -10.92 1.68
C HIS A 354 7.60 -10.79 2.07
N LEU A 355 6.67 -11.02 1.14
CA LEU A 355 5.25 -10.92 1.43
C LEU A 355 4.79 -11.99 2.42
N ILE A 356 5.17 -13.24 2.17
CA ILE A 356 4.81 -14.37 3.03
C ILE A 356 5.46 -14.22 4.41
N ASP A 357 6.75 -13.87 4.44
CA ASP A 357 7.52 -13.67 5.67
C ASP A 357 6.92 -12.56 6.54
N GLY A 358 6.64 -11.38 5.96
CA GLY A 358 6.08 -10.29 6.76
C GLY A 358 4.65 -10.53 7.23
N TYR A 359 3.80 -11.24 6.45
CA TYR A 359 2.53 -11.71 7.00
C TYR A 359 2.73 -12.71 8.14
N GLN A 360 3.69 -13.63 8.03
CA GLN A 360 4.00 -14.59 9.08
C GLN A 360 4.47 -13.88 10.36
N MET A 361 5.39 -12.92 10.25
CA MET A 361 5.88 -12.08 11.36
C MET A 361 4.74 -11.30 12.01
N MET A 362 3.89 -10.64 11.21
CA MET A 362 2.74 -9.87 11.70
C MET A 362 1.72 -10.76 12.43
N LEU A 363 1.43 -11.95 11.89
CA LEU A 363 0.40 -12.84 12.45
C LEU A 363 0.85 -13.58 13.71
N ASN A 364 2.13 -13.94 13.79
CA ASN A 364 2.70 -14.71 14.90
C ASN A 364 3.46 -13.83 15.91
N GLN A 365 3.64 -12.54 15.62
CA GLN A 365 4.42 -11.59 16.43
C GLN A 365 5.83 -12.13 16.73
N CYS A 366 6.51 -12.60 15.68
CA CYS A 366 7.83 -13.22 15.78
C CYS A 366 8.81 -12.63 14.75
N ASP A 367 10.08 -13.01 14.89
CA ASP A 367 11.12 -12.69 13.92
C ASP A 367 10.89 -13.40 12.58
N SER A 368 11.56 -12.88 11.54
CA SER A 368 11.56 -13.43 10.19
C SER A 368 11.92 -14.92 10.17
N VAL A 369 11.13 -15.68 9.41
CA VAL A 369 11.39 -17.09 9.09
C VAL A 369 12.14 -17.23 7.76
N TRP A 370 12.45 -16.12 7.09
CA TRP A 370 13.20 -16.12 5.84
C TRP A 370 14.71 -16.17 6.09
N SER A 371 15.29 -17.31 5.71
CA SER A 371 16.74 -17.50 5.67
C SER A 371 17.35 -16.71 4.50
N ILE A 372 17.70 -15.45 4.75
CA ILE A 372 18.43 -14.59 3.81
C ILE A 372 19.87 -15.09 3.72
N ARG A 373 20.10 -16.05 2.84
CA ARG A 373 21.44 -16.59 2.56
C ARG A 373 22.07 -15.81 1.41
N ASP A 374 22.52 -14.60 1.66
CA ASP A 374 23.46 -13.97 0.73
C ASP A 374 24.89 -14.23 1.20
N LYS A 375 25.61 -15.07 0.45
CA LYS A 375 27.05 -15.33 0.66
C LYS A 375 27.90 -14.06 0.52
N ALA A 376 27.34 -12.98 -0.03
CA ALA A 376 27.95 -11.65 -0.07
C ALA A 376 27.95 -10.95 1.30
N ILE A 377 27.04 -11.31 2.21
CA ILE A 377 26.81 -10.64 3.49
C ILE A 377 27.79 -11.07 4.59
N GLN A 378 28.34 -12.29 4.53
CA GLN A 378 29.27 -12.81 5.55
C GLN A 378 30.68 -12.18 5.56
N LYS A 379 30.95 -11.17 4.72
CA LYS A 379 32.27 -10.54 4.62
C LYS A 379 32.42 -9.21 5.38
N LEU A 380 31.42 -8.76 6.12
CA LEU A 380 31.52 -7.52 6.90
C LEU A 380 31.95 -7.84 8.35
N PRO A 381 33.01 -7.20 8.88
CA PRO A 381 33.43 -7.42 10.26
C PRO A 381 32.37 -6.88 11.22
N HIS A 382 31.96 -7.71 12.19
CA HIS A 382 31.12 -7.31 13.31
C HIS A 382 31.82 -6.18 14.10
N PHE A 383 31.29 -4.97 14.02
CA PHE A 383 31.59 -3.91 15.00
C PHE A 383 30.31 -3.57 15.76
N VAL A 384 30.39 -3.74 17.07
CA VAL A 384 29.39 -3.29 18.04
C VAL A 384 29.62 -1.79 18.27
N PHE A 385 28.57 -0.96 18.37
CA PHE A 385 28.33 0.02 19.46
C PHE A 385 27.45 1.24 19.12
N ARG A 386 26.64 1.57 20.15
CA ARG A 386 26.07 2.84 20.64
C ARG A 386 25.01 3.61 19.83
N ASP A 387 23.79 3.56 20.37
CA ASP A 387 22.64 4.40 20.03
C ASP A 387 23.00 5.89 19.98
N ARG A 388 22.76 6.53 18.84
CA ARG A 388 22.62 7.98 18.71
C ARG A 388 21.17 8.31 18.37
N GLU A 389 20.65 9.39 18.94
CA GLU A 389 19.31 9.89 18.64
C GLU A 389 19.25 10.43 17.21
N PHE A 390 18.24 9.98 16.44
CA PHE A 390 18.00 10.38 15.05
C PHE A 390 16.72 11.22 14.97
N SER A 391 16.78 12.37 14.29
CA SER A 391 15.66 13.29 14.09
C SER A 391 15.22 13.36 12.62
N VAL A 392 13.91 13.42 12.36
CA VAL A 392 13.34 13.65 11.02
C VAL A 392 13.30 15.15 10.73
N ALA A 393 13.73 15.56 9.54
CA ALA A 393 13.55 16.93 9.04
C ALA A 393 12.54 16.95 7.88
N SER A 394 11.59 17.88 7.92
CA SER A 394 10.62 18.13 6.85
C SER A 394 11.11 19.25 5.94
N THR A 395 11.23 18.99 4.64
CA THR A 395 11.58 20.01 3.65
C THR A 395 10.34 20.42 2.87
N THR A 396 9.83 21.63 3.11
CA THR A 396 8.79 22.27 2.31
C THR A 396 9.43 22.92 1.08
N THR A 397 9.04 22.52 -0.12
CA THR A 397 9.39 23.26 -1.34
C THR A 397 8.56 24.55 -1.38
N GLY A 398 9.26 25.68 -1.54
CA GLY A 398 8.75 27.00 -1.16
C GLY A 398 7.54 27.51 -1.94
N SER A 399 6.62 28.12 -1.22
CA SER A 399 5.81 29.24 -1.71
C SER A 399 5.63 30.27 -0.59
N LEU A 400 6.17 31.46 -0.85
CA LEU A 400 5.99 32.76 -0.23
C LEU A 400 5.38 32.82 1.19
N GLU A 401 6.23 33.17 2.16
CA GLU A 401 5.80 33.68 3.46
C GLU A 401 4.78 34.81 3.31
N ARG A 402 3.60 34.65 3.93
CA ARG A 402 2.84 35.79 4.44
C ARG A 402 2.33 35.45 5.85
N ARG A 403 2.98 36.10 6.82
CA ARG A 403 2.51 36.30 8.19
C ARG A 403 1.04 36.73 8.20
N THR A 404 0.21 35.97 8.90
CA THR A 404 -1.02 36.48 9.52
C THR A 404 -1.25 35.71 10.80
N THR A 405 -1.13 36.41 11.92
CA THR A 405 -1.54 36.02 13.26
C THR A 405 -3.03 35.68 13.28
N ILE A 406 -3.40 34.53 13.82
CA ILE A 406 -4.78 34.19 14.17
C ILE A 406 -4.76 33.65 15.61
N ASP A 407 -5.59 34.29 16.44
CA ASP A 407 -5.86 33.96 17.83
C ASP A 407 -6.33 32.52 18.01
N SER A 408 -5.87 31.93 19.11
CA SER A 408 -6.24 30.63 19.63
C SER A 408 -7.68 30.61 20.16
N GLU A 409 -8.52 29.75 19.60
CA GLU A 409 -9.65 29.15 20.31
C GLU A 409 -9.52 27.63 20.27
N GLU A 410 -9.11 27.06 21.39
CA GLU A 410 -9.07 25.63 21.67
C GLU A 410 -10.50 25.05 21.71
N GLY A 411 -10.75 24.06 20.85
CA GLY A 411 -12.00 23.31 20.79
C GLY A 411 -11.85 21.91 21.38
N ASP A 412 -12.05 21.83 22.69
CA ASP A 412 -12.10 20.66 23.55
C ASP A 412 -13.10 19.58 23.03
N TYR A 413 -12.60 18.48 22.46
CA TYR A 413 -13.40 17.33 21.99
C TYR A 413 -12.91 15.98 22.54
N ALA A 414 -12.41 15.97 23.78
CA ALA A 414 -11.97 14.75 24.46
C ALA A 414 -12.53 14.61 25.89
N LYS A 415 -13.75 15.10 26.17
CA LYS A 415 -14.48 14.80 27.42
C LYS A 415 -16.01 14.80 27.22
N SER A 416 -16.57 13.69 26.71
CA SER A 416 -17.99 13.34 26.92
C SER A 416 -18.33 11.89 26.55
N LEU A 417 -17.64 10.92 27.16
CA LEU A 417 -18.08 9.51 27.17
C LEU A 417 -17.86 8.85 28.54
N SER A 418 -18.28 9.51 29.63
CA SER A 418 -18.30 8.87 30.96
C SER A 418 -19.47 9.29 31.86
N LYS A 419 -20.62 9.67 31.30
CA LYS A 419 -21.90 9.67 32.03
C LYS A 419 -23.03 9.22 31.09
N LEU A 420 -23.75 8.19 31.54
CA LEU A 420 -24.88 7.48 30.91
C LEU A 420 -24.51 6.33 29.95
N LEU A 421 -23.88 5.28 30.48
CA LEU A 421 -24.55 4.02 30.83
C LEU A 421 -23.63 3.19 31.73
#